data_AF-A0A963VK75-F1
#
_entry.id   AF-A0A963VK75-F1
#
_cell.length_a   1.000
_cell.length_b   1.000
_cell.length_c   1.000
_cell.angle_alpha   90.00
_cell.angle_beta   90.00
_cell.angle_gamma   90.00
#
_symmetry.space_group_name_H-M   'P 1'
#
loop_
_entity.id
_entity.type
_entity.pdbx_description
1 polymer ?
#
loop_
_entity_poly.entity_id
_entity_poly.type
_entity_poly.pdbx_seq_one_letter_code
_entity_poly.pdbx_strand_id
1 'polypeptide(L)'
;MRSRFDGDGFVCPLPALNPQQTAHYRRCYLDFHAGHQNQLDALPAARRWQIYADTHFVLPWVDALTREPGILDAVQQLLGPDLLAWNTS
;
A
#
# COMPACT_ATOMS: atom_id res chain seq x y z
N MET A 1 18.92 4.10 9.47
CA MET A 1 18.11 3.45 8.41
C MET A 1 18.96 3.05 7.22
N ARG A 2 19.65 4.00 6.56
CA ARG A 2 20.46 3.79 5.35
C ARG A 2 21.47 2.62 5.41
N SER A 3 22.34 2.56 6.41
CA SER A 3 23.34 1.48 6.51
C SER A 3 22.75 0.07 6.60
N ARG A 4 21.60 -0.12 7.28
CA ARG A 4 20.90 -1.41 7.30
C ARG A 4 20.29 -1.73 5.94
N PHE A 5 19.64 -0.75 5.32
CA PHE A 5 19.09 -0.92 3.99
C PHE A 5 20.15 -1.28 2.95
N ASP A 6 21.30 -0.61 2.95
CA ASP A 6 22.39 -0.87 2.00
C ASP A 6 23.06 -2.23 2.23
N GLY A 7 23.07 -2.75 3.47
CA GLY A 7 23.65 -4.05 3.80
C GLY A 7 22.69 -5.23 3.62
N ASP A 8 21.46 -5.07 4.08
CA ASP A 8 20.47 -6.16 4.18
C ASP A 8 19.48 -6.16 2.99
N GLY A 9 19.38 -5.04 2.26
CA GLY A 9 18.39 -4.82 1.21
C GLY A 9 16.98 -4.47 1.72
N PHE A 10 16.77 -4.41 3.04
CA PHE A 10 15.50 -4.04 3.65
C PHE A 10 15.68 -3.43 5.05
N VAL A 11 14.64 -2.75 5.55
CA VAL A 11 14.57 -2.29 6.95
C VAL A 11 13.19 -2.60 7.51
N CYS A 12 13.14 -3.41 8.56
CA CYS A 12 11.91 -3.69 9.31
C CYS A 12 12.21 -4.01 10.78
N PRO A 13 11.22 -3.87 11.69
CA PRO A 13 9.92 -3.22 11.48
C PRO A 13 10.04 -1.69 11.42
N LEU A 14 9.08 -1.04 10.78
CA LEU A 14 8.94 0.43 10.76
C LEU A 14 7.54 0.81 11.27
N PRO A 15 7.40 1.78 12.19
CA PRO A 15 6.12 2.22 12.73
C PRO A 15 5.41 3.16 11.74
N ALA A 16 5.16 2.68 10.52
CA ALA A 16 4.63 3.49 9.44
C ALA A 16 3.17 3.94 9.66
N LEU A 17 2.40 3.12 10.40
CA LEU A 17 1.02 3.39 10.76
C LEU A 17 0.83 3.14 12.26
N ASN A 18 0.02 3.97 12.91
CA ASN A 18 -0.47 3.69 14.25
C ASN A 18 -1.61 2.63 14.22
N PRO A 19 -2.02 2.09 15.38
CA PRO A 19 -3.06 1.06 15.42
C PRO A 19 -4.40 1.49 14.81
N GLN A 20 -4.77 2.76 14.94
CA GLN A 20 -6.03 3.30 14.43
C GLN A 20 -6.00 3.41 12.90
N GLN A 21 -4.92 3.94 12.33
CA GLN A 21 -4.69 3.98 10.88
C GLN A 21 -4.66 2.57 10.30
N THR A 22 -3.96 1.65 10.97
CA THR A 22 -3.90 0.24 10.56
C THR A 22 -5.29 -0.37 10.52
N ALA A 23 -6.11 -0.14 11.55
CA ALA A 23 -7.49 -0.63 11.59
C ALA A 23 -8.37 0.01 10.51
N HIS A 24 -8.18 1.31 10.22
CA HIS A 24 -8.90 2.04 9.18
C HIS A 24 -8.64 1.45 7.79
N TYR A 25 -7.39 1.39 7.34
CA TYR A 25 -7.06 0.88 6.01
C TYR A 25 -7.42 -0.59 5.84
N ARG A 26 -7.24 -1.38 6.91
CA ARG A 26 -7.69 -2.77 6.93
C ARG A 26 -9.21 -2.89 6.74
N ARG A 27 -9.99 -2.01 7.37
CA ARG A 27 -11.45 -1.97 7.19
C ARG A 27 -11.81 -1.64 5.73
N CYS A 28 -11.20 -0.60 5.15
CA CYS A 28 -11.43 -0.23 3.76
C CYS A 28 -11.16 -1.39 2.78
N TYR A 29 -10.04 -2.11 2.97
CA TYR A 29 -9.71 -3.29 2.17
C TYR A 29 -10.77 -4.40 2.28
N LEU A 30 -11.18 -4.72 3.50
CA LEU A 30 -12.18 -5.78 3.74
C LEU A 30 -13.56 -5.40 3.20
N ASP A 31 -13.98 -4.17 3.38
CA ASP A 31 -15.29 -3.70 2.89
C ASP A 31 -15.31 -3.65 1.35
N PHE A 32 -14.19 -3.24 0.71
CA PHE A 32 -14.04 -3.34 -0.74
C PHE A 32 -14.20 -4.78 -1.23
N HIS A 33 -13.51 -5.73 -0.59
CA HIS A 33 -13.55 -7.14 -0.99
C HIS A 33 -14.94 -7.74 -0.78
N ALA A 34 -15.57 -7.48 0.37
CA ALA A 34 -16.92 -7.94 0.67
C ALA A 34 -17.97 -7.37 -0.30
N GLY A 35 -17.85 -6.09 -0.68
CA GLY A 35 -18.77 -5.45 -1.63
C GLY A 35 -18.66 -5.96 -3.07
N HIS A 36 -17.50 -6.52 -3.46
CA HIS A 36 -17.20 -6.90 -4.84
C HIS A 36 -16.95 -8.39 -5.03
N GLN A 37 -17.14 -9.21 -3.99
CA GLN A 37 -16.78 -10.64 -3.99
C GLN A 37 -17.35 -11.39 -5.19
N ASN A 38 -18.64 -11.22 -5.50
CA ASN A 38 -19.28 -11.90 -6.64
C ASN A 38 -18.62 -11.54 -7.99
N GLN A 39 -18.22 -10.28 -8.17
CA GLN A 39 -17.56 -9.83 -9.40
C GLN A 39 -16.12 -10.37 -9.47
N LEU A 40 -15.41 -10.37 -8.33
CA LEU A 40 -14.06 -10.92 -8.21
C LEU A 40 -14.03 -12.43 -8.48
N ASP A 41 -15.02 -13.17 -7.97
CA ASP A 41 -15.14 -14.61 -8.15
C ASP A 41 -15.49 -14.99 -9.60
N ALA A 42 -16.25 -14.14 -10.29
CA ALA A 42 -16.59 -14.30 -11.70
C ALA A 42 -15.39 -14.05 -12.66
N LEU A 43 -14.31 -13.41 -12.19
CA LEU A 43 -13.14 -13.15 -13.02
C LEU A 43 -12.29 -14.43 -13.22
N PRO A 44 -11.83 -14.70 -14.46
CA PRO A 44 -10.81 -15.73 -14.70
C PRO A 44 -9.56 -15.46 -13.86
N ALA A 45 -8.93 -16.51 -13.33
CA ALA A 45 -7.74 -16.39 -12.49
C ALA A 45 -6.63 -15.53 -13.14
N ALA A 46 -6.43 -15.67 -14.46
CA ALA A 46 -5.47 -14.90 -15.24
C ALA A 46 -5.74 -13.38 -15.31
N ARG A 47 -6.93 -12.92 -14.91
CA ARG A 47 -7.32 -11.49 -14.91
C ARG A 47 -7.44 -10.90 -13.50
N ARG A 48 -7.37 -11.70 -12.44
CA ARG A 48 -7.53 -11.20 -11.06
C ARG A 48 -6.50 -10.15 -10.68
N TRP A 49 -5.27 -10.26 -11.19
CA TRP A 49 -4.20 -9.30 -10.92
C TRP A 49 -4.55 -7.87 -11.34
N GLN A 50 -5.39 -7.70 -12.37
CA GLN A 50 -5.77 -6.38 -12.90
C GLN A 50 -6.58 -5.57 -11.90
N ILE A 51 -7.27 -6.22 -10.96
CA ILE A 51 -8.09 -5.54 -9.95
C ILE A 51 -7.22 -5.03 -8.80
N TYR A 52 -6.07 -5.65 -8.58
CA TYR A 52 -5.18 -5.30 -7.47
C TYR A 52 -4.07 -4.33 -7.90
N ALA A 53 -3.71 -4.31 -9.19
CA ALA A 53 -2.70 -3.40 -9.73
C ALA A 53 -3.18 -1.94 -9.80
N ASP A 54 -2.28 -1.00 -9.53
CA ASP A 54 -2.45 0.44 -9.63
C ASP A 54 -3.73 0.99 -8.95
N THR A 55 -4.14 0.33 -7.87
CA THR A 55 -5.36 0.61 -7.12
C THR A 55 -5.44 2.04 -6.57
N HIS A 56 -4.30 2.71 -6.34
CA HIS A 56 -4.26 4.11 -5.93
C HIS A 56 -4.89 5.07 -6.97
N PHE A 57 -5.05 4.69 -8.24
CA PHE A 57 -5.78 5.51 -9.21
C PHE A 57 -7.31 5.46 -9.06
N VAL A 58 -7.84 4.40 -8.44
CA VAL A 58 -9.29 4.14 -8.42
C VAL A 58 -9.87 4.00 -7.02
N LEU A 59 -9.04 3.74 -6.00
CA LEU A 59 -9.43 3.58 -4.61
C LEU A 59 -8.87 4.74 -3.78
N PRO A 60 -9.71 5.72 -3.37
CA PRO A 60 -9.25 6.89 -2.61
C PRO A 60 -8.53 6.55 -1.30
N TRP A 61 -8.88 5.42 -0.68
CA TRP A 61 -8.22 4.96 0.54
C TRP A 61 -6.83 4.37 0.30
N VAL A 62 -6.56 3.82 -0.90
CA VAL A 62 -5.20 3.41 -1.28
C VAL A 62 -4.36 4.63 -1.59
N ASP A 63 -4.92 5.59 -2.33
CA ASP A 63 -4.28 6.87 -2.58
C ASP A 63 -3.89 7.58 -1.27
N ALA A 64 -4.80 7.66 -0.29
CA ALA A 64 -4.50 8.20 1.03
C ALA A 64 -3.38 7.43 1.74
N LEU A 65 -3.42 6.08 1.68
CA LEU A 65 -2.37 5.24 2.26
C LEU A 65 -0.99 5.53 1.65
N THR A 66 -0.88 5.77 0.34
CA THR A 66 0.42 6.09 -0.29
C THR A 66 1.04 7.40 0.21
N ARG A 67 0.24 8.27 0.85
CA ARG A 67 0.66 9.59 1.35
C ARG A 67 0.79 9.63 2.87
N GLU A 68 0.69 8.50 3.55
CA GLU A 68 0.80 8.43 5.01
C GLU A 68 2.19 8.91 5.47
N PRO A 69 2.28 9.90 6.38
CA PRO A 69 3.57 10.47 6.78
C PRO A 69 4.55 9.45 7.31
N GLY A 70 4.10 8.44 8.08
CA GLY A 70 4.99 7.41 8.59
C GLY A 70 5.60 6.51 7.50
N ILE A 71 4.95 6.39 6.34
CA ILE A 71 5.52 5.75 5.15
C ILE A 71 6.49 6.71 4.45
N LEU A 72 6.04 7.94 4.15
CA LEU A 72 6.84 8.91 3.42
C LEU A 72 8.13 9.28 4.18
N ASP A 73 8.06 9.52 5.48
CA ASP A 73 9.22 9.85 6.32
C ASP A 73 10.29 8.75 6.29
N ALA A 74 9.88 7.48 6.22
CA ALA A 74 10.79 6.36 6.11
C ALA A 74 11.40 6.28 4.69
N VAL A 75 10.58 6.40 3.65
CA VAL A 75 11.06 6.31 2.25
C VAL A 75 11.95 7.50 1.89
N GLN A 76 11.62 8.70 2.34
CA GLN A 76 12.40 9.92 2.10
C GLN A 76 13.82 9.83 2.67
N GLN A 77 14.01 9.16 3.81
CA GLN A 77 15.35 8.92 4.39
C GLN A 77 16.25 8.05 3.50
N LEU A 78 15.67 7.28 2.57
CA LEU A 78 16.39 6.40 1.66
C LEU A 78 16.51 6.98 0.26
N LEU A 79 15.43 7.55 -0.27
CA LEU A 79 15.32 7.93 -1.69
C LEU A 79 15.37 9.45 -1.94
N GLY A 80 15.28 10.27 -0.88
CA GLY A 80 15.19 11.72 -0.99
C GLY A 80 13.74 12.24 -1.01
N PRO A 81 13.55 13.56 -1.12
CA PRO A 81 12.24 14.21 -0.94
C PRO A 81 11.29 14.05 -2.13
N ASP A 82 11.83 13.85 -3.34
CA ASP A 82 11.04 13.78 -4.57
C ASP A 82 10.60 12.33 -4.84
N LEU A 83 9.43 11.97 -4.32
CA LEU A 83 8.89 10.61 -4.37
C LEU A 83 7.75 10.47 -5.38
N LEU A 84 7.72 9.32 -6.07
CA LEU A 84 6.62 8.88 -6.92
C LEU A 84 6.15 7.50 -6.47
N ALA A 85 4.88 7.38 -6.10
CA ALA A 85 4.24 6.09 -5.93
C ALA A 85 3.97 5.48 -7.32
N TRP A 86 4.87 4.62 -7.79
CA TRP A 86 4.82 4.07 -9.14
C TRP A 86 3.73 3.01 -9.35
N ASN A 87 3.43 2.20 -8.33
CA ASN A 87 2.45 1.11 -8.40
C ASN A 87 1.92 0.77 -6.98
N THR A 88 0.71 0.21 -6.89
CA THR A 88 0.14 -0.43 -5.70
C THR A 88 -0.48 -1.78 -6.05
N SER A 89 -0.31 -2.80 -5.20
CA SER A 89 -0.78 -4.18 -5.43
C SER A 89 -1.30 -4.85 -4.18
#